data_AF-A0A318DVX5-F1
#
_entry.id   AF-A0A318DVX5-F1
#
_cell.length_a   1.000
_cell.length_b   1.000
_cell.length_c   1.000
_cell.angle_alpha   90.00
_cell.angle_beta   90.00
_cell.angle_gamma   90.00
#
_symmetry.space_group_name_H-M   'P 1'
#
loop_
_entity.id
_entity.type
_entity.pdbx_description
1 polymer ?
#
loop_
_entity_poly.entity_id
_entity_poly.type
_entity_poly.pdbx_seq_one_letter_code
_entity_poly.pdbx_strand_id
1 'polypeptide(L)'
;MIKNLQEELNRLGENNETPAEIQQKITEANKQLEESGEVDGLEVGDQAPEFKLKNHLGEEVSLAEKLEEGPVVLVFYRGGWCP
;
A
#
# COMPACT_ATOMS: atom_id res chain seq x y z
N MET A 1 -0.76 -26.79 -12.48
CA MET A 1 0.38 -25.99 -11.98
C MET A 1 -0.20 -24.69 -11.44
N ILE A 2 -0.26 -24.54 -10.12
CA ILE A 2 -0.67 -23.28 -9.49
C ILE A 2 0.55 -22.36 -9.58
N LYS A 3 0.43 -21.23 -10.27
CA LYS A 3 1.50 -20.23 -10.30
C LYS A 3 1.56 -19.53 -8.95
N ASN A 4 2.76 -19.36 -8.42
CA ASN A 4 3.01 -18.63 -7.18
C ASN A 4 2.70 -17.15 -7.40
N LEU A 5 1.83 -16.57 -6.57
CA LEU A 5 1.42 -15.17 -6.68
C LEU A 5 2.63 -14.23 -6.61
N GLN A 6 3.66 -14.58 -5.84
CA GLN A 6 4.91 -13.83 -5.78
C GLN A 6 5.66 -13.81 -7.12
N GLU A 7 5.70 -14.94 -7.83
CA GLU A 7 6.35 -15.05 -9.13
C GLU A 7 5.61 -14.23 -10.19
N GLU A 8 4.28 -14.19 -10.12
CA GLU A 8 3.46 -13.44 -11.06
C GLU A 8 3.56 -11.92 -10.84
N LEU A 9 3.63 -11.48 -9.57
CA LEU A 9 3.87 -10.07 -9.22
C LEU A 9 5.27 -9.60 -9.64
N ASN A 10 6.30 -10.43 -9.43
CA ASN A 10 7.68 -10.10 -9.82
C ASN A 10 7.79 -9.89 -11.35
N ARG A 11 7.19 -10.80 -12.14
CA ARG A 11 7.22 -10.72 -13.61
C ARG A 11 6.54 -9.46 -14.16
N LEU A 12 5.48 -8.98 -13.50
CA LEU A 12 4.78 -7.76 -13.92
C LEU A 12 5.59 -6.48 -13.61
N GLY A 13 6.46 -6.52 -12.60
CA GLY A 13 7.32 -5.40 -12.24
C GLY A 13 8.53 -5.18 -13.17
N GLU A 14 8.94 -6.20 -13.92
CA GLU A 14 10.18 -6.18 -14.73
C GLU A 14 10.06 -5.41 -16.07
N ASN A 15 8.85 -5.08 -16.54
CA ASN A 15 8.63 -4.53 -17.90
C ASN A 15 8.72 -3.00 -18.04
N ASN A 16 9.31 -2.28 -17.08
CA ASN A 16 9.46 -0.83 -17.15
C ASN A 16 10.94 -0.43 -17.07
N GLU A 17 11.65 -0.47 -18.21
CA GLU A 17 13.04 0.02 -18.32
C GLU A 17 13.10 1.55 -18.19
N THR A 18 12.98 2.01 -16.96
CA THR A 18 13.13 3.42 -16.59
C THR A 18 14.63 3.79 -16.72
N PRO A 19 15.00 4.86 -17.45
CA PRO A 19 16.39 5.29 -17.57
C PRO A 19 17.11 5.42 -16.22
N ALA A 20 18.38 5.03 -16.15
CA ALA A 20 19.15 4.99 -14.90
C ALA A 20 19.17 6.34 -14.15
N GLU A 21 19.20 7.45 -14.88
CA GLU A 21 19.16 8.80 -14.28
C GLU A 21 17.83 9.07 -13.54
N ILE A 22 16.71 8.56 -14.06
CA ILE A 22 15.40 8.69 -13.42
C ILE A 22 15.34 7.78 -12.18
N GLN A 23 15.87 6.57 -12.27
CA GLN A 23 15.97 5.68 -11.10
C GLN A 23 16.78 6.33 -9.98
N GLN A 24 17.91 6.96 -10.30
CA GLN A 24 18.72 7.68 -9.31
C GLN A 24 17.96 8.81 -8.61
N LYS A 25 17.19 9.62 -9.36
CA LYS A 25 16.37 10.69 -8.79
C LYS A 25 15.28 10.17 -7.85
N ILE A 26 14.64 9.05 -8.20
CA ILE A 26 13.63 8.40 -7.35
C ILE A 26 14.27 7.88 -6.06
N THR A 27 15.41 7.19 -6.17
CA THR A 27 16.13 6.66 -5.01
C THR A 27 16.55 7.76 -4.05
N GLU A 28 17.09 8.87 -4.57
CA GLU A 28 17.51 10.00 -3.73
C GLU A 28 16.32 10.66 -3.04
N ALA A 29 15.19 10.83 -3.73
CA ALA A 29 13.97 11.40 -3.13
C ALA A 29 13.39 10.50 -2.03
N ASN A 30 13.37 9.19 -2.23
CA ASN A 30 12.92 8.24 -1.19
C ASN A 30 13.84 8.29 0.04
N LYS A 31 15.15 8.35 -0.17
CA LYS A 31 16.12 8.45 0.91
C LYS A 31 15.93 9.73 1.73
N GLN A 32 15.68 10.86 1.08
CA GLN A 32 15.37 12.12 1.77
C GLN A 32 14.09 12.04 2.59
N LEU A 33 13.06 11.34 2.09
CA LEU A 33 11.83 11.10 2.84
C LEU A 33 12.10 10.23 4.07
N GLU A 34 12.83 9.13 3.93
CA GLU A 34 13.22 8.26 5.06
C GLU A 34 14.01 9.04 6.13
N GLU A 35 15.01 9.84 5.71
CA GLU A 35 15.84 10.65 6.60
C GLU A 35 15.06 11.79 7.29
N SER A 36 13.93 12.24 6.71
CA SER A 36 13.10 13.30 7.28
C SER A 36 12.35 12.87 8.54
N GLY A 37 12.16 11.56 8.75
CA GLY A 37 11.35 11.03 9.85
C GLY A 37 9.85 11.25 9.71
N GLU A 38 9.37 11.70 8.54
CA GLU A 38 7.93 11.90 8.26
C GLU A 38 7.23 10.62 7.79
N VAL A 39 7.90 9.46 7.81
CA VAL A 39 7.43 8.17 7.24
C VAL A 39 7.02 7.15 8.31
N ASP A 40 6.47 7.61 9.43
CA ASP A 40 6.05 6.70 10.51
C ASP A 40 4.68 6.07 10.20
N GLY A 41 4.71 4.76 9.92
CA GLY A 41 3.54 3.89 9.91
C GLY A 41 3.30 3.22 11.26
N LEU A 42 2.24 2.43 11.36
CA LEU A 42 1.99 1.60 12.55
C LEU A 42 2.94 0.40 12.57
N GLU A 43 3.45 0.06 13.75
CA GLU A 43 4.23 -1.16 14.00
C GLU A 43 3.33 -2.36 14.32
N VAL A 44 3.90 -3.57 14.27
CA VAL A 44 3.18 -4.78 14.67
C VAL A 44 2.89 -4.75 16.16
N GLY A 45 1.60 -4.82 16.50
CA GLY A 45 1.13 -4.74 17.88
C GLY A 45 0.50 -3.40 18.23
N ASP A 46 0.68 -2.38 17.38
CA ASP A 46 -0.03 -1.12 17.52
C ASP A 46 -1.54 -1.31 17.29
N GLN A 47 -2.33 -0.51 18.00
CA GLN A 47 -3.76 -0.45 17.76
C GLN A 47 -4.02 0.32 16.45
N ALA A 48 -4.74 -0.31 15.53
CA ALA A 48 -5.18 0.35 14.31
C ALA A 48 -6.08 1.56 14.66
N PRO A 49 -5.84 2.75 14.08
CA PRO A 49 -6.71 3.90 14.23
C PRO A 49 -8.12 3.59 13.75
N GLU A 50 -9.10 4.03 14.52
CA GLU A 50 -10.49 3.88 14.11
C GLU A 50 -10.83 4.75 12.91
N PHE A 51 -11.66 4.21 12.03
CA PHE A 51 -12.23 4.95 10.92
C PHE A 51 -13.70 4.60 10.72
N LYS A 52 -14.43 5.59 10.22
CA LYS A 52 -15.76 5.41 9.64
C LYS A 52 -15.80 6.18 8.31
N LEU A 53 -15.78 5.45 7.21
CA LEU A 53 -15.67 6.03 5.87
C LEU A 53 -16.79 5.50 4.97
N LYS A 54 -17.10 6.23 3.91
CA LYS A 54 -18.06 5.77 2.90
C LYS A 54 -17.38 4.83 1.90
N ASN A 55 -18.01 3.71 1.60
CA ASN A 55 -17.61 2.86 0.49
C ASN A 55 -18.04 3.47 -0.87
N HIS A 56 -17.73 2.78 -1.96
CA HIS A 56 -18.06 3.23 -3.33
C HIS A 56 -19.58 3.34 -3.62
N LEU A 57 -20.43 2.73 -2.80
CA LEU A 57 -21.90 2.84 -2.87
C LEU A 57 -22.44 3.98 -1.99
N GLY A 58 -21.57 4.66 -1.23
CA GLY A 58 -21.93 5.72 -0.30
C GLY A 58 -22.37 5.21 1.09
N GLU A 59 -22.28 3.91 1.34
CA GLU A 59 -22.61 3.28 2.61
C GLU A 59 -21.47 3.46 3.61
N GLU A 60 -21.78 3.69 4.89
CA GLU A 60 -20.76 3.80 5.93
C GLU A 60 -20.16 2.44 6.27
N VAL A 61 -18.83 2.40 6.40
CA VAL A 61 -18.07 1.24 6.85
C VAL A 61 -17.20 1.67 8.02
N SER A 62 -17.34 0.97 9.15
CA SER A 62 -16.57 1.16 10.38
C SER A 62 -15.58 0.01 10.57
N LEU A 63 -14.35 0.32 11.00
CA LEU A 63 -13.36 -0.70 11.35
C LEU A 63 -13.83 -1.54 12.55
N ALA A 64 -14.29 -0.89 13.62
CA ALA A 64 -14.82 -1.55 14.81
C ALA A 64 -15.94 -2.55 14.48
N GLU A 65 -16.94 -2.15 13.68
CA GLU A 65 -18.05 -3.03 13.31
C GLU A 65 -17.57 -4.25 12.50
N LYS A 66 -16.56 -4.07 11.63
CA LYS A 66 -15.99 -5.18 10.85
C LYS A 66 -15.16 -6.13 11.71
N LEU A 67 -14.48 -5.63 12.74
CA LEU A 67 -13.72 -6.47 13.68
C LEU A 67 -14.63 -7.32 14.58
N GLU A 68 -15.85 -6.87 14.85
CA GLU A 68 -16.86 -7.69 15.55
C GLU A 68 -17.31 -8.90 14.70
N GLU A 69 -17.32 -8.77 13.37
CA GLU A 69 -17.63 -9.86 12.44
C GLU A 69 -16.47 -10.86 12.29
N GLY A 70 -15.22 -10.39 12.44
CA GLY A 70 -14.02 -11.22 12.40
C GLY A 70 -12.74 -10.46 12.01
N PRO A 71 -11.63 -11.18 11.75
CA PRO A 71 -10.37 -10.57 11.34
C PRO A 71 -10.50 -9.76 10.04
N VAL A 72 -9.92 -8.55 10.03
CA VAL A 72 -9.96 -7.63 8.89
C VAL A 72 -8.59 -7.57 8.22
N VAL A 73 -8.57 -7.59 6.88
CA VAL A 73 -7.39 -7.27 6.07
C VAL A 73 -7.60 -5.90 5.42
N LEU A 74 -6.75 -4.93 5.77
CA LEU A 74 -6.75 -3.60 5.17
C LEU A 74 -5.71 -3.52 4.06
N VAL A 75 -6.12 -3.06 2.88
CA VAL A 75 -5.23 -2.86 1.72
C VAL A 75 -5.28 -1.40 1.32
N PHE A 76 -4.17 -0.68 1.52
CA PHE A 76 -4.01 0.67 0.98
C PHE A 76 -3.68 0.58 -0.50
N TYR A 77 -4.62 1.02 -1.34
CA TYR A 77 -4.43 1.09 -2.77
C TYR A 77 -4.32 2.56 -3.18
N ARG A 78 -3.11 3.00 -3.54
CA ARG A 78 -2.82 4.38 -3.99
C ARG A 78 -3.42 4.73 -5.38
N GLY A 79 -4.32 3.90 -5.89
CA GLY A 79 -4.82 3.95 -7.26
C GLY A 79 -3.83 3.38 -8.26
N GLY A 80 -4.35 3.02 -9.43
CA GLY A 80 -3.53 2.83 -10.62
C GLY A 80 -3.26 4.20 -11.20
N TRP A 81 -2.01 4.67 -11.09
CA TRP A 81 -1.50 5.68 -12.01
C TRP A 81 -1.21 4.95 -13.32
N CYS A 82 -2.25 4.55 -14.04
CA CYS A 82 -2.05 4.22 -15.45
C CYS A 82 -1.77 5.54 -16.16
N PRO A 83 -0.67 5.65 -16.93
CA PRO A 83 -0.57 6.73 -17.91
C PRO A 83 -1.70 6.64 -18.95
#